data_AF-A0A6G3MGJ5-F1
#
_entry.id   AF-A0A6G3MGJ5-F1
#
_cell.length_a   1.000
_cell.length_b   1.000
_cell.length_c   1.000
_cell.angle_alpha   90.00
_cell.angle_beta   90.00
_cell.angle_gamma   90.00
#
_symmetry.space_group_name_H-M   'P 1'
#
loop_
_entity.id
_entity.type
_entity.pdbx_description
1 polymer ?
#
loop_
_entity_poly.entity_id
_entity_poly.type
_entity_poly.pdbx_seq_one_letter_code
_entity_poly.pdbx_strand_id
1 'polypeptide(L)'
;DITLPKFILDNFPSQSFEPHSQKALSQIFNDNLMLHWIKFTAIARQQDNFIASLNSIESARTSVNAQQYIYNNSFRLISQEVKNYLDLYKQFHDKCYLEKGLEIINSDWAKYQLYNDALGPMSTLKARIQSRTNLFNEANTNFAEGILKYEHSSGWSGWAQMLNQIFNDKKDYNIGVSAIMAYINAAKNPVISYKAQKYLSLALWMLESDSPSGILSVTFGTYSTCIIESALIKFAQNLFDHLLRKHGENFVKILSYLGQKYPQLVFACARMHNAVEGSCQERTVELPYISYSCRSNPSSTEATPTKNSAMPSPNILALRRIKQVVHAIQLVDACSIFYLENFIESLNAFNET
;
A
#
# COMPACT_ATOMS: atom_id res chain seq x y z
N ASP A 1 -20.71 -33.79 5.78
CA ASP A 1 -21.69 -33.65 6.88
C ASP A 1 -21.12 -33.71 8.29
N ILE A 2 -19.92 -33.15 8.53
CA ILE A 2 -19.44 -32.89 9.89
C ILE A 2 -19.24 -31.38 9.98
N THR A 3 -20.29 -30.67 10.37
CA THR A 3 -20.16 -29.30 10.80
C THR A 3 -19.46 -29.34 12.16
N LEU A 4 -18.26 -28.78 12.26
CA LEU A 4 -17.48 -28.60 13.50
C LEU A 4 -18.35 -28.22 14.74
N PRO A 5 -19.43 -27.40 14.60
CA PRO A 5 -20.36 -27.15 15.68
C PRO A 5 -20.95 -28.40 16.36
N LYS A 6 -21.35 -29.43 15.61
CA LYS A 6 -21.95 -30.65 16.19
C LYS A 6 -20.93 -31.47 16.96
N PHE A 7 -19.74 -31.67 16.41
CA PHE A 7 -18.68 -32.44 17.06
C PHE A 7 -18.22 -31.83 18.40
N ILE A 8 -18.22 -30.50 18.52
CA ILE A 8 -17.85 -29.82 19.77
C ILE A 8 -18.97 -29.90 20.81
N LEU A 9 -20.23 -29.84 20.36
CA LEU A 9 -21.41 -29.95 21.23
C LEU A 9 -21.62 -31.40 21.73
N ASP A 10 -21.37 -32.40 20.88
CA ASP A 10 -21.62 -33.82 21.16
C ASP A 10 -20.56 -34.45 22.09
N ASN A 11 -19.38 -33.85 22.23
CA ASN A 11 -18.25 -34.41 22.99
C ASN A 11 -18.07 -33.81 24.41
N PHE A 12 -19.09 -33.15 24.99
CA PHE A 12 -18.94 -32.60 26.34
C PHE A 12 -19.17 -33.62 27.46
N PRO A 13 -18.23 -33.76 28.41
CA PRO A 13 -18.43 -34.57 29.60
C PRO A 13 -19.38 -33.83 30.56
N SER A 14 -20.50 -34.47 30.86
CA SER A 14 -21.44 -34.07 31.91
C SER A 14 -20.83 -34.28 33.30
N GLN A 15 -19.93 -33.38 33.72
CA GLN A 15 -19.42 -33.35 35.10
C GLN A 15 -19.97 -32.15 35.88
N SER A 16 -20.60 -32.46 37.01
CA SER A 16 -21.20 -31.51 37.96
C SER A 16 -20.10 -30.76 38.74
N PHE A 17 -20.00 -29.45 38.54
CA PHE A 17 -19.14 -28.53 39.29
C PHE A 17 -20.01 -27.54 40.09
N GLU A 18 -19.43 -26.85 41.08
CA GLU A 18 -20.14 -25.85 41.89
C GLU A 18 -20.69 -24.68 41.04
N PRO A 19 -21.83 -24.06 41.43
CA PRO A 19 -22.60 -23.14 40.58
C PRO A 19 -21.86 -21.83 40.20
N HIS A 20 -20.90 -21.37 41.01
CA HIS A 20 -20.11 -20.17 40.70
C HIS A 20 -18.93 -20.47 39.76
N SER A 21 -18.28 -21.63 39.89
CA SER A 21 -17.21 -22.07 38.98
C SER A 21 -17.77 -22.55 37.63
N GLN A 22 -18.96 -23.13 37.60
CA GLN A 22 -19.67 -23.47 36.35
C GLN A 22 -19.99 -22.24 35.50
N LYS A 23 -20.41 -21.12 36.11
CA LYS A 23 -20.66 -19.88 35.35
C LYS A 23 -19.38 -19.33 34.71
N ALA A 24 -18.28 -19.27 35.46
CA ALA A 24 -16.98 -18.80 34.94
C ALA A 24 -16.42 -19.74 33.85
N LEU A 25 -16.52 -21.06 34.04
CA LEU A 25 -16.08 -22.05 33.04
C LEU A 25 -16.96 -22.04 31.78
N SER A 26 -18.28 -21.89 31.94
CA SER A 26 -19.20 -21.74 30.80
C SER A 26 -18.92 -20.47 30.01
N GLN A 27 -18.56 -19.38 30.68
CA GLN A 27 -18.18 -18.11 30.07
C GLN A 27 -16.86 -18.23 29.28
N ILE A 28 -15.81 -18.78 29.88
CA ILE A 28 -14.52 -19.03 29.20
C ILE A 28 -14.70 -19.96 28.01
N PHE A 29 -15.54 -21.00 28.15
CA PHE A 29 -15.85 -21.91 27.06
C PHE A 29 -16.57 -21.22 25.90
N ASN A 30 -17.59 -20.40 26.20
CA ASN A 30 -18.33 -19.64 25.21
C ASN A 30 -17.43 -18.63 24.47
N ASP A 31 -16.50 -17.97 25.17
CA ASP A 31 -15.52 -17.07 24.57
C ASP A 31 -14.58 -17.80 23.61
N ASN A 32 -14.10 -18.99 24.00
CA ASN A 32 -13.27 -19.84 23.15
C ASN A 32 -14.05 -20.37 21.94
N LEU A 33 -15.30 -20.78 22.12
CA LEU A 33 -16.18 -21.24 21.04
C LEU A 33 -16.41 -20.15 19.99
N MET A 34 -16.68 -18.91 20.42
CA MET A 34 -16.82 -17.75 19.54
C MET A 34 -15.54 -17.47 18.77
N LEU A 35 -14.38 -17.53 19.42
CA LEU A 35 -13.08 -17.40 18.75
C LEU A 35 -12.85 -18.52 17.74
N HIS A 36 -13.27 -19.75 18.04
CA HIS A 36 -13.21 -20.87 17.10
C HIS A 36 -14.10 -20.65 15.89
N TRP A 37 -15.33 -20.15 16.05
CA TRP A 37 -16.20 -19.78 14.92
C TRP A 37 -15.60 -18.66 14.08
N ILE A 38 -15.05 -17.61 14.70
CA ILE A 38 -14.38 -16.52 13.98
C ILE A 38 -13.18 -17.05 13.17
N LYS A 39 -12.37 -17.94 13.76
CA LYS A 39 -11.22 -18.54 13.07
C LYS A 39 -11.67 -19.46 11.94
N PHE A 40 -12.66 -20.32 12.18
CA PHE A 40 -13.19 -21.24 11.19
C PHE A 40 -13.75 -20.50 9.98
N THR A 41 -14.60 -19.50 10.21
CA THR A 41 -15.20 -18.67 9.15
C THR A 41 -14.14 -17.92 8.35
N ALA A 42 -13.09 -17.43 9.01
CA ALA A 42 -11.95 -16.78 8.34
C ALA A 42 -11.14 -17.76 7.48
N ILE A 43 -10.90 -19.00 7.94
CA ILE A 43 -10.20 -20.04 7.19
C ILE A 43 -11.06 -20.51 6.01
N ALA A 44 -12.34 -20.77 6.22
CA ALA A 44 -13.28 -21.15 5.17
C ALA A 44 -13.34 -20.08 4.06
N ARG A 45 -13.34 -18.79 4.42
CA ARG A 45 -13.25 -17.68 3.47
C ARG A 45 -11.93 -17.66 2.70
N GLN A 46 -10.80 -17.98 3.34
CA GLN A 46 -9.49 -18.07 2.67
C GLN A 46 -9.40 -19.26 1.70
N GLN A 47 -10.23 -20.29 1.91
CA GLN A 47 -10.35 -21.47 1.05
C GLN A 47 -11.48 -21.32 0.02
N ASP A 48 -12.03 -20.11 -0.17
CA ASP A 48 -13.14 -19.81 -1.07
C ASP A 48 -14.44 -20.61 -0.82
N ASN A 49 -14.59 -21.20 0.38
CA ASN A 49 -15.81 -21.89 0.80
C ASN A 49 -16.76 -20.94 1.54
N PHE A 50 -17.40 -20.05 0.77
CA PHE A 50 -18.27 -19.00 1.30
C PHE A 50 -19.54 -19.55 1.96
N ILE A 51 -20.11 -20.64 1.43
CA ILE A 51 -21.35 -21.26 1.94
C ILE A 51 -21.12 -21.81 3.35
N ALA A 52 -20.04 -22.58 3.56
CA ALA A 52 -19.71 -23.11 4.88
C ALA A 52 -19.43 -21.99 5.90
N SER A 53 -18.81 -20.90 5.45
CA SER A 53 -18.56 -19.72 6.28
C SER A 53 -19.87 -19.05 6.71
N LEU A 54 -20.78 -18.77 5.76
CA LEU A 54 -22.08 -18.14 6.05
C LEU A 54 -22.97 -19.01 6.95
N ASN A 55 -23.09 -20.30 6.66
CA ASN A 55 -23.87 -21.24 7.48
C ASN A 55 -23.33 -21.31 8.93
N SER A 56 -22.01 -21.22 9.10
CA SER A 56 -21.38 -21.20 10.43
C SER A 56 -21.65 -19.91 11.19
N ILE A 57 -21.71 -18.77 10.49
CA ILE A 57 -22.07 -17.47 11.08
C ILE A 57 -23.55 -17.47 11.49
N GLU A 58 -24.42 -18.02 10.66
CA GLU A 58 -25.85 -18.17 10.98
C GLU A 58 -26.07 -19.11 12.17
N SER A 59 -25.32 -20.22 12.24
CA SER A 59 -25.32 -21.13 13.39
C SER A 59 -24.86 -20.42 14.66
N ALA A 60 -23.82 -19.58 14.58
CA ALA A 60 -23.36 -18.76 15.69
C ALA A 60 -24.40 -17.71 16.12
N ARG A 61 -25.22 -17.21 15.18
CA ARG A 61 -26.29 -16.24 15.47
C ARG A 61 -27.50 -16.90 16.15
N THR A 62 -27.80 -18.16 15.82
CA THR A 62 -28.99 -18.89 16.32
C THR A 62 -28.78 -19.56 17.68
N SER A 63 -27.54 -19.76 18.16
CA SER A 63 -27.23 -20.34 19.48
C SER A 63 -27.47 -19.38 20.67
N VAL A 64 -28.58 -18.65 20.68
CA VAL A 64 -28.88 -17.38 21.38
C VAL A 64 -28.78 -17.31 22.93
N ASN A 65 -28.22 -18.29 23.66
CA ASN A 65 -27.94 -18.12 25.10
C ASN A 65 -26.65 -17.33 25.43
N ALA A 66 -25.94 -16.82 24.42
CA ALA A 66 -24.67 -16.08 24.57
C ALA A 66 -24.78 -14.55 24.42
N GLN A 67 -25.99 -13.97 24.46
CA GLN A 67 -26.23 -12.53 24.24
C GLN A 67 -25.38 -11.59 25.11
N GLN A 68 -24.89 -12.05 26.27
CA GLN A 68 -24.03 -11.26 27.16
C GLN A 68 -22.53 -11.29 26.76
N TYR A 69 -22.04 -12.34 26.10
CA TYR A 69 -20.63 -12.52 25.70
C TYR A 69 -20.36 -12.13 24.24
N ILE A 70 -21.42 -12.11 23.43
CA ILE A 70 -21.42 -11.64 22.05
C ILE A 70 -20.94 -10.17 21.95
N TYR A 71 -21.01 -9.36 23.02
CA TYR A 71 -20.65 -7.94 22.97
C TYR A 71 -19.21 -7.66 22.49
N ASN A 72 -18.21 -8.40 22.98
CA ASN A 72 -16.80 -8.06 22.70
C ASN A 72 -16.28 -8.61 21.35
N ASN A 73 -16.90 -9.67 20.80
CA ASN A 73 -16.40 -10.36 19.60
C ASN A 73 -17.40 -10.44 18.44
N SER A 74 -18.66 -10.05 18.66
CA SER A 74 -19.70 -10.04 17.62
C SER A 74 -19.29 -9.30 16.36
N PHE A 75 -18.75 -8.08 16.51
CA PHE A 75 -18.37 -7.24 15.37
C PHE A 75 -17.39 -7.96 14.44
N ARG A 76 -16.56 -8.89 14.96
CA ARG A 76 -15.63 -9.69 14.16
C ARG A 76 -16.38 -10.69 13.29
N LEU A 77 -17.44 -11.33 13.79
CA LEU A 77 -18.32 -12.19 13.00
C LEU A 77 -19.05 -11.38 11.92
N ILE A 78 -19.64 -10.23 12.27
CA ILE A 78 -20.29 -9.34 11.29
C ILE A 78 -19.28 -8.92 10.22
N SER A 79 -18.07 -8.55 10.64
CA SER A 79 -17.00 -8.19 9.72
C SER A 79 -16.59 -9.33 8.80
N GLN A 80 -16.62 -10.59 9.25
CA GLN A 80 -16.34 -11.74 8.37
C GLN A 80 -17.49 -12.00 7.40
N GLU A 81 -18.73 -11.86 7.86
CA GLU A 81 -19.92 -11.98 7.02
C GLU A 81 -19.90 -10.96 5.87
N VAL A 82 -19.66 -9.69 6.20
CA VAL A 82 -19.54 -8.61 5.21
C VAL A 82 -18.36 -8.86 4.25
N LYS A 83 -17.23 -9.39 4.76
CA LYS A 83 -16.10 -9.77 3.91
C LYS A 83 -16.43 -10.92 2.97
N ASN A 84 -17.21 -11.92 3.40
CA ASN A 84 -17.70 -12.99 2.53
C ASN A 84 -18.50 -12.41 1.36
N TYR A 85 -19.43 -11.48 1.62
CA TYR A 85 -20.20 -10.84 0.54
C TYR A 85 -19.33 -10.01 -0.41
N LEU A 86 -18.32 -9.31 0.12
CA LEU A 86 -17.34 -8.61 -0.71
C LEU A 86 -16.50 -9.55 -1.59
N ASP A 87 -16.15 -10.74 -1.08
CA ASP A 87 -15.38 -11.73 -1.85
C ASP A 87 -16.27 -12.47 -2.86
N LEU A 88 -17.53 -12.78 -2.51
CA LEU A 88 -18.55 -13.26 -3.46
C LEU A 88 -18.77 -12.27 -4.60
N TYR A 89 -18.84 -10.97 -4.32
CA TYR A 89 -18.89 -9.95 -5.36
C TYR A 89 -17.65 -9.97 -6.27
N LYS A 90 -16.45 -10.22 -5.75
CA LYS A 90 -15.25 -10.34 -6.59
C LYS A 90 -15.28 -11.57 -7.50
N GLN A 91 -15.91 -12.66 -7.06
CA GLN A 91 -16.00 -13.89 -7.83
C GLN A 91 -17.10 -13.85 -8.90
N PHE A 92 -18.29 -13.35 -8.53
CA PHE A 92 -19.48 -13.40 -9.39
C PHE A 92 -19.83 -12.05 -10.05
N HIS A 93 -19.22 -10.95 -9.64
CA HIS A 93 -19.49 -9.59 -10.12
C HIS A 93 -20.95 -9.11 -9.99
N ASP A 94 -21.75 -9.77 -9.14
CA ASP A 94 -23.14 -9.43 -8.91
C ASP A 94 -23.30 -8.41 -7.76
N LYS A 95 -23.95 -7.29 -8.05
CA LYS A 95 -24.22 -6.21 -7.09
C LYS A 95 -25.20 -6.61 -5.99
N CYS A 96 -26.01 -7.64 -6.18
CA CYS A 96 -26.94 -8.15 -5.16
C CYS A 96 -26.20 -8.50 -3.85
N TYR A 97 -24.98 -9.04 -3.95
CA TYR A 97 -24.16 -9.35 -2.77
C TYR A 97 -23.69 -8.10 -2.01
N LEU A 98 -23.43 -7.00 -2.73
CA LEU A 98 -23.04 -5.73 -2.10
C LEU A 98 -24.21 -5.12 -1.31
N GLU A 99 -25.42 -5.19 -1.86
CA GLU A 99 -26.65 -4.72 -1.19
C GLU A 99 -26.91 -5.51 0.09
N LYS A 100 -26.84 -6.84 0.03
CA LYS A 100 -26.94 -7.72 1.21
C LYS A 100 -25.90 -7.38 2.29
N GLY A 101 -24.66 -7.15 1.87
CA GLY A 101 -23.60 -6.72 2.80
C GLY A 101 -23.89 -5.37 3.46
N LEU A 102 -24.50 -4.43 2.74
CA LEU A 102 -24.88 -3.11 3.24
C LEU A 102 -26.08 -3.18 4.20
N GLU A 103 -27.07 -4.03 3.92
CA GLU A 103 -28.20 -4.30 4.81
C GLU A 103 -27.73 -4.84 6.17
N ILE A 104 -26.80 -5.80 6.17
CA ILE A 104 -26.26 -6.39 7.40
C ILE A 104 -25.53 -5.35 8.25
N ILE A 105 -24.75 -4.46 7.62
CA ILE A 105 -24.05 -3.39 8.34
C ILE A 105 -25.03 -2.35 8.92
N ASN A 106 -26.09 -2.03 8.18
CA ASN A 106 -27.09 -1.06 8.62
C ASN A 106 -28.13 -1.65 9.59
N SER A 107 -28.16 -2.98 9.74
CA SER A 107 -29.06 -3.67 10.67
C SER A 107 -28.85 -3.23 12.12
N ASP A 108 -29.92 -3.19 12.90
CA ASP A 108 -29.88 -2.69 14.27
C ASP A 108 -28.98 -3.55 15.18
N TRP A 109 -28.85 -4.84 14.89
CA TRP A 109 -27.92 -5.74 15.56
C TRP A 109 -26.45 -5.29 15.47
N ALA A 110 -26.05 -4.73 14.32
CA ALA A 110 -24.72 -4.14 14.16
C ALA A 110 -24.58 -2.86 14.99
N LYS A 111 -25.59 -1.99 15.04
CA LYS A 111 -25.55 -0.72 15.79
C LYS A 111 -25.43 -0.94 17.31
N TYR A 112 -26.12 -1.93 17.87
CA TYR A 112 -26.14 -2.19 19.32
C TYR A 112 -24.84 -2.81 19.87
N GLN A 113 -23.97 -3.36 19.00
CA GLN A 113 -22.77 -4.10 19.40
C GLN A 113 -21.45 -3.36 19.13
N LEU A 114 -21.51 -2.25 18.39
CA LEU A 114 -20.34 -1.46 18.05
C LEU A 114 -19.98 -0.52 19.21
N TYR A 115 -19.22 -1.01 20.21
CA TYR A 115 -18.43 -0.13 21.07
C TYR A 115 -17.43 0.68 20.21
N ASN A 116 -16.92 1.79 20.74
CA ASN A 116 -16.08 2.77 20.02
C ASN A 116 -14.99 2.13 19.14
N ASP A 117 -14.32 1.08 19.61
CA ASP A 117 -13.22 0.41 18.89
C ASP A 117 -13.65 -0.34 17.62
N ALA A 118 -14.88 -0.85 17.57
CA ALA A 118 -15.39 -1.62 16.44
C ALA A 118 -16.01 -0.74 15.35
N LEU A 119 -16.36 0.50 15.69
CA LEU A 119 -17.05 1.43 14.80
C LEU A 119 -16.15 1.92 13.66
N GLY A 120 -14.85 2.09 13.90
CA GLY A 120 -13.86 2.44 12.87
C GLY A 120 -13.79 1.38 11.74
N PRO A 121 -13.44 0.11 12.05
CA PRO A 121 -13.40 -0.97 11.07
C PRO A 121 -14.73 -1.22 10.34
N MET A 122 -15.87 -1.04 11.00
CA MET A 122 -17.18 -1.22 10.36
C MET A 122 -17.48 -0.09 9.37
N SER A 123 -17.16 1.16 9.73
CA SER A 123 -17.33 2.32 8.84
C SER A 123 -16.46 2.19 7.59
N THR A 124 -15.23 1.67 7.71
CA THR A 124 -14.37 1.41 6.54
C THR A 124 -14.85 0.23 5.69
N LEU A 125 -15.48 -0.80 6.28
CA LEU A 125 -16.13 -1.87 5.51
C LEU A 125 -17.34 -1.36 4.73
N LYS A 126 -18.18 -0.53 5.35
CA LYS A 126 -19.30 0.14 4.69
C LYS A 126 -18.83 0.98 3.50
N ALA A 127 -17.82 1.80 3.72
CA ALA A 127 -17.21 2.63 2.69
C ALA A 127 -16.66 1.80 1.52
N ARG A 128 -16.06 0.64 1.81
CA ARG A 128 -15.55 -0.28 0.78
C ARG A 128 -16.66 -0.91 -0.07
N ILE A 129 -17.86 -1.12 0.47
CA ILE A 129 -19.02 -1.57 -0.31
C ILE A 129 -19.53 -0.42 -1.18
N GLN A 130 -19.71 0.77 -0.59
CA GLN A 130 -20.17 1.97 -1.30
C GLN A 130 -19.23 2.39 -2.44
N SER A 131 -17.91 2.22 -2.28
CA SER A 131 -16.94 2.50 -3.34
C SER A 131 -17.11 1.57 -4.54
N ARG A 132 -17.69 0.37 -4.35
CA ARG A 132 -17.96 -0.59 -5.44
C ARG A 132 -19.35 -0.39 -6.09
N THR A 133 -20.25 0.31 -5.41
CA THR A 133 -21.56 0.72 -5.96
C THR A 133 -21.53 2.11 -6.61
N ASN A 134 -20.35 2.70 -6.80
CA ASN A 134 -20.11 4.04 -7.36
C ASN A 134 -20.63 5.21 -6.51
N LEU A 135 -20.93 4.98 -5.23
CA LEU A 135 -21.32 6.01 -4.27
C LEU A 135 -20.08 6.63 -3.61
N PHE A 136 -19.23 7.26 -4.41
CA PHE A 136 -17.90 7.71 -3.98
C PHE A 136 -17.93 8.79 -2.90
N ASN A 137 -18.90 9.71 -2.92
CA ASN A 137 -18.99 10.80 -1.94
C ASN A 137 -19.30 10.27 -0.53
N GLU A 138 -20.28 9.36 -0.42
CA GLU A 138 -20.62 8.70 0.84
C GLU A 138 -19.52 7.75 1.30
N ALA A 139 -18.87 7.05 0.37
CA ALA A 139 -17.73 6.22 0.70
C ALA A 139 -16.59 7.07 1.28
N ASN A 140 -16.33 8.25 0.73
CA ASN A 140 -15.29 9.15 1.22
C ASN A 140 -15.53 9.62 2.66
N THR A 141 -16.76 10.00 3.00
CA THR A 141 -17.11 10.39 4.37
C THR A 141 -16.96 9.21 5.34
N ASN A 142 -17.46 8.04 4.98
CA ASN A 142 -17.35 6.84 5.82
C ASN A 142 -15.90 6.34 5.97
N PHE A 143 -15.05 6.49 4.96
CA PHE A 143 -13.61 6.21 5.08
C PHE A 143 -12.93 7.19 6.03
N ALA A 144 -13.19 8.50 5.88
CA ALA A 144 -12.61 9.52 6.74
C ALA A 144 -13.00 9.32 8.21
N GLU A 145 -14.29 9.08 8.48
CA GLU A 145 -14.77 8.78 9.83
C GLU A 145 -14.18 7.49 10.39
N GLY A 146 -14.10 6.43 9.57
CA GLY A 146 -13.61 5.13 10.01
C GLY A 146 -12.12 5.14 10.37
N ILE A 147 -11.30 5.85 9.58
CA ILE A 147 -9.86 5.99 9.81
C ILE A 147 -9.57 6.89 11.02
N LEU A 148 -10.33 7.98 11.19
CA LEU A 148 -10.20 8.87 12.34
C LEU A 148 -10.43 8.15 13.67
N LYS A 149 -11.38 7.21 13.69
CA LYS A 149 -11.74 6.42 14.88
C LYS A 149 -10.75 5.30 15.17
N TYR A 150 -10.26 4.62 14.12
CA TYR A 150 -9.31 3.52 14.27
C TYR A 150 -8.33 3.48 13.09
N GLU A 151 -7.07 3.82 13.36
CA GLU A 151 -6.02 3.78 12.35
C GLU A 151 -5.63 2.33 12.00
N HIS A 152 -5.93 1.90 10.77
CA HIS A 152 -5.56 0.57 10.30
C HIS A 152 -5.23 0.54 8.81
N SER A 153 -4.21 -0.23 8.44
CA SER A 153 -3.69 -0.33 7.06
C SER A 153 -4.76 -0.78 6.04
N SER A 154 -5.69 -1.66 6.45
CA SER A 154 -6.80 -2.09 5.57
C SER A 154 -7.78 -0.94 5.25
N GLY A 155 -7.99 -0.01 6.17
CA GLY A 155 -8.83 1.17 5.96
C GLY A 155 -8.17 2.14 4.98
N TRP A 156 -6.93 2.54 5.28
CA TRP A 156 -6.11 3.40 4.41
C TRP A 156 -5.97 2.87 2.99
N SER A 157 -5.70 1.58 2.83
CA SER A 157 -5.60 0.97 1.50
C SER A 157 -6.92 0.86 0.76
N GLY A 158 -8.04 0.67 1.47
CA GLY A 158 -9.38 0.73 0.88
C GLY A 158 -9.69 2.12 0.35
N TRP A 159 -9.39 3.16 1.14
CA TRP A 159 -9.60 4.54 0.76
C TRP A 159 -8.70 4.93 -0.43
N ALA A 160 -7.42 4.56 -0.38
CA ALA A 160 -6.47 4.80 -1.47
C ALA A 160 -6.89 4.13 -2.78
N GLN A 161 -7.42 2.90 -2.73
CA GLN A 161 -7.95 2.23 -3.93
C GLN A 161 -9.14 2.98 -4.54
N MET A 162 -10.05 3.46 -3.70
CA MET A 162 -11.18 4.28 -4.16
C MET A 162 -10.71 5.58 -4.79
N LEU A 163 -9.81 6.33 -4.13
CA LEU A 163 -9.25 7.57 -4.66
C LEU A 163 -8.50 7.34 -5.97
N ASN A 164 -7.77 6.23 -6.09
CA ASN A 164 -7.08 5.86 -7.33
C ASN A 164 -8.06 5.55 -8.47
N GLN A 165 -9.20 4.92 -8.19
CA GLN A 165 -10.26 4.73 -9.18
C GLN A 165 -10.79 6.07 -9.68
N ILE A 166 -11.11 6.99 -8.78
CA ILE A 166 -11.60 8.33 -9.12
C ILE A 166 -10.53 9.12 -9.89
N PHE A 167 -9.25 8.98 -9.52
CA PHE A 167 -8.12 9.60 -10.20
C PHE A 167 -7.97 9.09 -11.63
N ASN A 168 -8.09 7.78 -11.86
CA ASN A 168 -8.01 7.21 -13.21
C ASN A 168 -9.14 7.72 -14.12
N ASP A 169 -10.33 7.94 -13.56
CA ASP A 169 -11.49 8.41 -14.32
C ASP A 169 -11.44 9.92 -14.61
N LYS A 170 -11.10 10.74 -13.61
CA LYS A 170 -11.19 12.22 -13.70
C LYS A 170 -9.85 12.93 -13.92
N LYS A 171 -8.73 12.25 -13.68
CA LYS A 171 -7.36 12.80 -13.70
C LYS A 171 -7.19 14.08 -12.85
N ASP A 172 -7.92 14.15 -11.73
CA ASP A 172 -7.75 15.23 -10.75
C ASP A 172 -6.53 14.98 -9.86
N TYR A 173 -5.48 15.77 -10.06
CA TYR A 173 -4.22 15.61 -9.33
C TYR A 173 -4.37 15.82 -7.82
N ASN A 174 -5.35 16.59 -7.33
CA ASN A 174 -5.56 16.76 -5.89
C ASN A 174 -6.06 15.45 -5.23
N ILE A 175 -6.87 14.69 -5.97
CA ILE A 175 -7.31 13.35 -5.58
C ILE A 175 -6.12 12.38 -5.65
N GLY A 176 -5.27 12.51 -6.67
CA GLY A 176 -4.04 11.73 -6.80
C GLY A 176 -3.07 11.94 -5.63
N VAL A 177 -2.87 13.18 -5.18
CA VAL A 177 -2.09 13.53 -3.98
C VAL A 177 -2.64 12.82 -2.74
N SER A 178 -3.96 12.91 -2.53
CA SER A 178 -4.63 12.25 -1.41
C SER A 178 -4.50 10.72 -1.48
N ALA A 179 -4.56 10.12 -2.68
CA ALA A 179 -4.38 8.69 -2.89
C ALA A 179 -2.97 8.23 -2.52
N ILE A 180 -1.94 8.96 -2.95
CA ILE A 180 -0.54 8.67 -2.62
C ILE A 180 -0.32 8.75 -1.11
N MET A 181 -0.81 9.80 -0.45
CA MET A 181 -0.73 9.92 1.01
C MET A 181 -1.41 8.73 1.70
N ALA A 182 -2.58 8.31 1.23
CA ALA A 182 -3.31 7.18 1.78
C ALA A 182 -2.58 5.84 1.58
N TYR A 183 -1.97 5.60 0.41
CA TYR A 183 -1.13 4.42 0.17
C TYR A 183 0.11 4.39 1.07
N ILE A 184 0.76 5.54 1.25
CA ILE A 184 1.92 5.69 2.13
C ILE A 184 1.52 5.40 3.59
N ASN A 185 0.40 5.95 4.07
CA ASN A 185 -0.11 5.66 5.41
C ASN A 185 -0.49 4.18 5.58
N ALA A 186 -1.02 3.53 4.54
CA ALA A 186 -1.26 2.09 4.57
C ALA A 186 0.04 1.27 4.69
N ALA A 187 1.15 1.77 4.14
CA ALA A 187 2.46 1.15 4.16
C ALA A 187 3.26 1.39 5.45
N LYS A 188 2.79 2.26 6.37
CA LYS A 188 3.46 2.52 7.66
C LYS A 188 3.38 1.36 8.66
N ASN A 189 2.44 0.44 8.50
CA ASN A 189 2.21 -0.59 9.51
C ASN A 189 3.32 -1.67 9.49
N PRO A 190 4.12 -1.81 10.56
CA PRO A 190 5.33 -2.64 10.61
C PRO A 190 5.06 -4.15 10.55
N VAL A 191 3.83 -4.57 10.82
CA VAL A 191 3.51 -5.98 11.07
C VAL A 191 3.61 -6.85 9.80
N ILE A 192 3.42 -6.27 8.59
CA ILE A 192 3.30 -7.06 7.35
C ILE A 192 4.03 -6.41 6.16
N SER A 193 5.32 -6.76 6.01
CA SER A 193 6.22 -6.21 4.97
C SER A 193 5.72 -6.39 3.52
N TYR A 194 5.10 -7.53 3.17
CA TYR A 194 4.62 -7.76 1.79
C TYR A 194 3.41 -6.88 1.41
N LYS A 195 2.54 -6.55 2.36
CA LYS A 195 1.40 -5.65 2.11
C LYS A 195 1.89 -4.21 1.92
N ALA A 196 2.84 -3.77 2.75
CA ALA A 196 3.48 -2.48 2.59
C ALA A 196 4.15 -2.34 1.22
N GLN A 197 4.85 -3.39 0.74
CA GLN A 197 5.45 -3.41 -0.59
C GLN A 197 4.41 -3.24 -1.71
N LYS A 198 3.27 -3.92 -1.62
CA LYS A 198 2.17 -3.77 -2.59
C LYS A 198 1.63 -2.34 -2.63
N TYR A 199 1.48 -1.68 -1.47
CA TYR A 199 0.97 -0.30 -1.45
C TYR A 199 2.01 0.69 -1.95
N LEU A 200 3.29 0.45 -1.64
CA LEU A 200 4.40 1.26 -2.13
C LEU A 200 4.57 1.13 -3.65
N SER A 201 4.45 -0.07 -4.21
CA SER A 201 4.49 -0.26 -5.67
C SER A 201 3.34 0.47 -6.37
N LEU A 202 2.15 0.48 -5.78
CA LEU A 202 1.01 1.24 -6.32
C LEU A 202 1.25 2.75 -6.27
N ALA A 203 1.80 3.26 -5.16
CA ALA A 203 2.16 4.67 -5.05
C ALA A 203 3.22 5.08 -6.08
N LEU A 204 4.26 4.25 -6.28
CA LEU A 204 5.28 4.46 -7.31
C LEU A 204 4.69 4.41 -8.73
N TRP A 205 3.77 3.47 -8.98
CA TRP A 205 3.10 3.37 -10.28
C TRP A 205 2.27 4.62 -10.61
N MET A 206 1.61 5.23 -9.62
CA MET A 206 0.89 6.49 -9.82
C MET A 206 1.80 7.65 -10.28
N LEU A 207 3.10 7.61 -9.96
CA LEU A 207 4.07 8.63 -10.40
C LEU A 207 4.35 8.58 -11.90
N GLU A 208 4.01 7.50 -12.60
CA GLU A 208 4.09 7.46 -14.07
C GLU A 208 3.10 8.41 -14.73
N SER A 209 1.97 8.67 -14.06
CA SER A 209 0.94 9.59 -14.53
C SER A 209 1.07 11.01 -13.96
N ASP A 210 2.27 11.41 -13.52
CA ASP A 210 2.49 12.70 -12.89
C ASP A 210 2.23 13.88 -13.84
N SER A 211 1.82 14.99 -13.24
CA SER A 211 1.67 16.30 -13.88
C SER A 211 3.02 16.84 -14.37
N PRO A 212 3.05 17.75 -15.37
CA PRO A 212 4.28 18.44 -15.77
C PRO A 212 4.89 19.30 -14.65
N SER A 213 4.12 19.58 -13.60
CA SER A 213 4.55 20.26 -12.37
C SER A 213 5.17 19.32 -11.33
N GLY A 214 5.08 18.00 -11.49
CA GLY A 214 5.66 17.03 -10.57
C GLY A 214 4.97 16.94 -9.20
N ILE A 215 3.69 17.34 -9.08
CA ILE A 215 2.97 17.44 -7.81
C ILE A 215 2.90 16.08 -7.08
N LEU A 216 2.72 14.99 -7.83
CA LEU A 216 2.66 13.64 -7.24
C LEU A 216 4.04 13.22 -6.70
N SER A 217 5.10 13.51 -7.46
CA SER A 217 6.49 13.24 -7.07
C SER A 217 6.91 14.03 -5.81
N VAL A 218 6.51 15.30 -5.70
CA VAL A 218 6.74 16.13 -4.51
C VAL A 218 6.03 15.55 -3.29
N THR A 219 4.78 15.17 -3.46
CA THR A 219 3.98 14.55 -2.39
C THR A 219 4.64 13.26 -1.92
N PHE A 220 4.99 12.37 -2.85
CA PHE A 220 5.63 11.10 -2.51
C PHE A 220 6.90 11.31 -1.68
N GLY A 221 7.82 12.18 -2.13
CA GLY A 221 9.07 12.41 -1.40
C GLY A 221 8.92 13.11 -0.05
N THR A 222 7.84 13.86 0.14
CA THR A 222 7.54 14.49 1.44
C THR A 222 7.07 13.48 2.48
N TYR A 223 6.20 12.54 2.09
CA TYR A 223 5.59 11.60 3.03
C TYR A 223 6.33 10.25 3.13
N SER A 224 7.21 9.92 2.18
CA SER A 224 7.90 8.62 2.11
C SER A 224 8.94 8.41 3.22
N THR A 225 9.48 9.47 3.81
CA THR A 225 10.45 9.38 4.93
C THR A 225 9.83 8.77 6.19
N CYS A 226 8.51 8.77 6.30
CA CYS A 226 7.78 8.16 7.41
C CYS A 226 7.49 6.65 7.22
N ILE A 227 8.01 6.00 6.17
CA ILE A 227 7.73 4.59 5.83
C ILE A 227 8.80 3.66 6.43
N ILE A 228 8.44 2.39 6.62
CA ILE A 228 9.35 1.31 7.01
C ILE A 228 10.48 1.15 5.97
N GLU A 229 11.72 1.32 6.41
CA GLU A 229 12.92 1.20 5.58
C GLU A 229 13.03 -0.10 4.79
N SER A 230 12.61 -1.23 5.39
CA SER A 230 12.66 -2.55 4.73
C SER A 230 11.78 -2.65 3.49
N ALA A 231 10.70 -1.88 3.40
CA ALA A 231 9.87 -1.82 2.20
C ALA A 231 10.52 -0.98 1.11
N LEU A 232 11.09 0.18 1.48
CA LEU A 232 11.75 1.10 0.55
C LEU A 232 13.01 0.50 -0.10
N ILE A 233 13.80 -0.27 0.66
CA ILE A 233 15.02 -0.94 0.19
C ILE A 233 14.77 -1.77 -1.08
N LYS A 234 13.65 -2.50 -1.14
CA LYS A 234 13.34 -3.35 -2.30
C LYS A 234 13.05 -2.56 -3.57
N PHE A 235 12.65 -1.29 -3.42
CA PHE A 235 12.39 -0.39 -4.54
C PHE A 235 13.55 0.58 -4.79
N ALA A 236 14.74 0.34 -4.21
CA ALA A 236 15.88 1.24 -4.37
C ALA A 236 16.17 1.54 -5.86
N GLN A 237 16.21 0.51 -6.72
CA GLN A 237 16.41 0.68 -8.16
C GLN A 237 15.34 1.57 -8.80
N ASN A 238 14.06 1.30 -8.52
CA ASN A 238 12.95 2.11 -9.04
C ASN A 238 13.01 3.57 -8.54
N LEU A 239 13.50 3.81 -7.31
CA LEU A 239 13.71 5.17 -6.80
C LEU A 239 14.82 5.91 -7.57
N PHE A 240 15.88 5.21 -7.98
CA PHE A 240 16.89 5.77 -8.88
C PHE A 240 16.34 6.02 -10.29
N ASP A 241 15.48 5.16 -10.83
CA ASP A 241 14.77 5.44 -12.09
C ASP A 241 13.96 6.74 -12.00
N HIS A 242 13.29 6.99 -10.88
CA HIS A 242 12.56 8.23 -10.66
C HIS A 242 13.48 9.45 -10.41
N LEU A 243 14.70 9.24 -9.88
CA LEU A 243 15.73 10.28 -9.70
C LEU A 243 16.18 10.87 -11.05
N LEU A 244 16.28 10.02 -12.08
CA LEU A 244 16.70 10.38 -13.44
C LEU A 244 15.64 11.22 -14.19
N ARG A 245 14.38 11.19 -13.74
CA ARG A 245 13.28 11.94 -14.37
C ARG A 245 13.32 13.44 -14.03
N LYS A 246 12.53 14.24 -14.74
CA LYS A 246 12.50 15.71 -14.61
C LYS A 246 12.34 16.20 -13.15
N HIS A 247 11.51 15.54 -12.33
CA HIS A 247 11.19 15.93 -10.94
C HIS A 247 11.93 15.11 -9.85
N GLY A 248 13.08 14.54 -10.18
CA GLY A 248 13.86 13.67 -9.29
C GLY A 248 14.42 14.30 -8.00
N GLU A 249 14.32 15.62 -7.79
CA GLU A 249 14.93 16.29 -6.61
C GLU A 249 14.40 15.77 -5.28
N ASN A 250 13.11 15.40 -5.23
CA ASN A 250 12.50 14.85 -4.03
C ASN A 250 13.04 13.45 -3.70
N PHE A 251 13.47 12.69 -4.72
CA PHE A 251 14.06 11.37 -4.55
C PHE A 251 15.49 11.42 -4.02
N VAL A 252 16.23 12.52 -4.24
CA VAL A 252 17.54 12.74 -3.61
C VAL A 252 17.41 12.63 -2.09
N LYS A 253 16.41 13.29 -1.49
CA LYS A 253 16.20 13.26 -0.03
C LYS A 253 15.91 11.86 0.49
N ILE A 254 15.07 11.10 -0.21
CA ILE A 254 14.74 9.71 0.16
C ILE A 254 15.99 8.84 0.06
N LEU A 255 16.73 8.93 -1.04
CA LEU A 255 17.92 8.11 -1.29
C LEU A 255 19.08 8.50 -0.36
N SER A 256 19.23 9.77 -0.01
CA SER A 256 20.18 10.21 1.02
C SER A 256 19.79 9.65 2.39
N TYR A 257 18.50 9.65 2.75
CA TYR A 257 18.03 9.04 4.00
C TYR A 257 18.31 7.53 4.02
N LEU A 258 17.99 6.81 2.94
CA LEU A 258 18.29 5.38 2.82
C LEU A 258 19.79 5.13 2.81
N GLY A 259 20.58 6.00 2.17
CA GLY A 259 22.02 5.91 2.06
C GLY A 259 22.75 6.08 3.38
N GLN A 260 22.19 6.87 4.30
CA GLN A 260 22.70 6.97 5.68
C GLN A 260 22.59 5.65 6.45
N LYS A 261 21.59 4.82 6.13
CA LYS A 261 21.33 3.55 6.84
C LYS A 261 21.86 2.32 6.11
N TYR A 262 21.81 2.35 4.78
CA TYR A 262 22.16 1.24 3.89
C TYR A 262 23.12 1.74 2.80
N PRO A 263 24.32 2.21 3.17
CA PRO A 263 25.26 2.85 2.25
C PRO A 263 25.67 1.92 1.10
N GLN A 264 25.90 0.64 1.40
CA GLN A 264 26.33 -0.38 0.44
C GLN A 264 25.30 -0.58 -0.69
N LEU A 265 24.01 -0.66 -0.34
CA LEU A 265 22.93 -0.86 -1.32
C LEU A 265 22.78 0.36 -2.23
N VAL A 266 22.71 1.55 -1.64
CA VAL A 266 22.47 2.78 -2.40
C VAL A 266 23.68 3.09 -3.29
N PHE A 267 24.90 2.83 -2.81
CA PHE A 267 26.11 2.93 -3.61
C PHE A 267 26.09 1.99 -4.83
N ALA A 268 25.73 0.72 -4.64
CA ALA A 268 25.62 -0.25 -5.73
C ALA A 268 24.59 0.18 -6.79
N CYS A 269 23.41 0.66 -6.36
CA CYS A 269 22.39 1.18 -7.27
C CYS A 269 22.88 2.43 -8.01
N ALA A 270 23.50 3.38 -7.31
CA ALA A 270 24.04 4.60 -7.91
C ALA A 270 25.09 4.31 -8.99
N ARG A 271 25.98 3.33 -8.74
CA ARG A 271 27.01 2.94 -9.71
C ARG A 271 26.42 2.33 -10.97
N MET A 272 25.40 1.47 -10.82
CA MET A 272 24.65 0.88 -11.93
C MET A 272 24.06 1.98 -12.83
N HIS A 273 23.34 2.95 -12.26
CA HIS A 273 22.74 4.03 -13.04
C HIS A 273 23.78 4.98 -13.67
N ASN A 274 24.88 5.28 -12.97
CA ASN A 274 25.98 6.07 -13.53
C ASN A 274 26.65 5.37 -14.72
N ALA A 275 26.83 4.05 -14.67
CA ALA A 275 27.41 3.29 -15.77
C ALA A 275 26.50 3.32 -17.01
N VAL A 276 25.19 3.13 -16.82
CA VAL A 276 24.21 3.21 -17.90
C VAL A 276 24.18 4.60 -18.54
N GLU A 277 24.13 5.66 -17.74
CA GLU A 277 24.15 7.05 -18.26
C GLU A 277 25.47 7.38 -18.98
N GLY A 278 26.61 6.88 -18.48
CA GLY A 278 27.91 7.04 -19.13
C GLY A 278 27.96 6.39 -20.52
N SER A 279 27.55 5.11 -20.63
CA SER A 279 27.49 4.40 -21.91
C SER A 279 26.43 4.98 -22.87
N CYS A 280 25.32 5.51 -22.36
CA CYS A 280 24.33 6.22 -23.17
C CYS A 280 24.88 7.55 -23.71
N GLN A 281 25.71 8.25 -22.95
CA GLN A 281 26.39 9.47 -23.41
C GLN A 281 27.38 9.17 -24.54
N GLU A 282 28.19 8.13 -24.40
CA GLU A 282 29.10 7.67 -25.46
C GLU A 282 28.34 7.36 -26.76
N ARG A 283 27.21 6.63 -26.68
CA ARG A 283 26.36 6.37 -27.85
C ARG A 283 25.73 7.62 -28.47
N THR A 284 25.37 8.63 -27.67
CA THR A 284 24.84 9.89 -28.22
C THR A 284 25.90 10.76 -28.88
N VAL A 285 27.17 10.60 -28.51
CA VAL A 285 28.31 11.28 -29.17
C VAL A 285 28.71 10.54 -30.45
N GLU A 286 28.50 9.23 -30.51
CA GLU A 286 28.78 8.39 -31.69
C GLU A 286 27.68 8.41 -32.78
N LEU A 287 26.49 8.95 -32.50
CA LEU A 287 25.45 9.13 -33.52
C LEU A 287 25.68 10.45 -34.28
N PRO A 288 26.08 10.42 -35.58
CA PRO A 288 26.16 11.62 -36.37
C PRO A 288 24.74 12.14 -36.60
N TYR A 289 24.48 13.35 -36.08
CA TYR A 289 23.48 14.30 -36.56
C TYR A 289 22.19 13.67 -37.13
N ILE A 290 21.23 13.35 -36.27
CA ILE A 290 19.81 13.40 -36.67
C ILE A 290 19.17 14.56 -35.91
N SER A 291 19.45 15.76 -36.40
CA SER A 291 18.55 16.89 -36.22
C SER A 291 17.20 16.49 -36.80
N TYR A 292 16.15 16.46 -35.98
CA TYR A 292 14.79 16.56 -36.51
C TYR A 292 14.68 17.93 -37.19
N SER A 293 14.75 17.93 -38.51
CA SER A 293 14.52 19.11 -39.32
C SER A 293 13.03 19.48 -39.23
N CYS A 294 12.67 20.38 -38.32
CA CYS A 294 11.48 21.18 -38.53
C CYS A 294 11.78 22.18 -39.66
N ARG A 295 11.30 21.81 -40.84
CA ARG A 295 11.34 22.60 -42.06
C ARG A 295 10.63 23.94 -41.83
N SER A 296 11.38 25.04 -41.82
CA SER A 296 10.86 26.37 -42.17
C SER A 296 11.98 27.16 -42.86
N ASN A 297 11.66 27.69 -44.04
CA ASN A 297 12.59 28.37 -44.94
C ASN A 297 13.11 29.70 -44.36
N PRO A 298 14.26 30.21 -44.86
CA PRO A 298 14.98 31.31 -44.25
C PRO A 298 14.51 32.67 -44.78
N SER A 299 14.49 33.67 -43.90
CA SER A 299 14.79 35.04 -44.29
C SER A 299 15.63 35.71 -43.20
N SER A 300 16.69 36.35 -43.68
CA SER A 300 17.80 37.02 -43.00
C SER A 300 17.39 38.12 -42.03
N THR A 301 18.09 38.28 -40.89
CA THR A 301 19.05 39.39 -40.62
C THR A 301 19.51 39.41 -39.15
N GLU A 302 20.83 39.56 -39.00
CA GLU A 302 21.58 40.33 -37.99
C GLU A 302 21.55 39.98 -36.47
N ALA A 303 22.73 40.15 -35.88
CA ALA A 303 23.17 39.64 -34.59
C ALA A 303 22.80 40.54 -33.39
N THR A 304 22.64 39.94 -32.21
CA THR A 304 23.09 40.48 -30.90
C THR A 304 23.21 39.34 -29.87
N PRO A 305 24.18 39.36 -28.93
CA PRO A 305 24.38 38.28 -27.96
C PRO A 305 23.67 38.59 -26.63
N THR A 306 22.56 37.90 -26.34
CA THR A 306 21.99 37.87 -24.99
C THR A 306 22.30 36.53 -24.32
N LYS A 307 22.97 36.62 -23.16
CA LYS A 307 23.24 35.52 -22.23
C LYS A 307 21.93 34.83 -21.83
N ASN A 308 21.59 33.74 -22.50
CA ASN A 308 20.55 32.84 -22.02
C ASN A 308 21.21 31.70 -21.27
N SER A 309 20.98 31.66 -19.96
CA SER A 309 21.28 30.53 -19.08
C SER A 309 20.52 29.30 -19.59
N ALA A 310 21.16 28.54 -20.47
CA ALA A 310 20.63 27.27 -20.94
C ALA A 310 20.44 26.35 -19.74
N MET A 311 19.18 25.97 -19.48
CA MET A 311 18.87 24.90 -18.54
C MET A 311 19.74 23.69 -18.90
N PRO A 312 20.49 23.11 -17.94
CA PRO A 312 21.33 21.96 -18.23
C PRO A 312 20.45 20.84 -18.79
N SER A 313 20.95 20.13 -19.80
CA SER A 313 20.23 19.00 -20.41
C SER A 313 19.79 18.01 -19.33
N PRO A 314 18.63 17.34 -19.48
CA PRO A 314 18.07 16.46 -18.46
C PRO A 314 19.06 15.41 -17.93
N ASN A 315 19.96 14.92 -18.79
CA ASN A 315 21.00 13.94 -18.42
C ASN A 315 22.09 14.54 -17.51
N ILE A 316 22.46 15.82 -17.71
CA ILE A 316 23.44 16.50 -16.84
C ILE A 316 22.84 16.71 -15.44
N LEU A 317 21.55 17.03 -15.36
CA LEU A 317 20.85 17.21 -14.09
C LEU A 317 20.73 15.88 -13.33
N ALA A 318 20.43 14.80 -14.04
CA ALA A 318 20.35 13.45 -13.49
C ALA A 318 21.69 12.99 -12.88
N LEU A 319 22.79 13.14 -13.61
CA LEU A 319 24.14 12.83 -13.11
C LEU A 319 24.53 13.67 -11.89
N ARG A 320 24.17 14.96 -11.86
CA ARG A 320 24.41 15.81 -10.68
C ARG A 320 23.67 15.28 -9.44
N ARG A 321 22.42 14.85 -9.60
CA ARG A 321 21.63 14.27 -8.51
C ARG A 321 22.23 12.95 -8.00
N ILE A 322 22.69 12.08 -8.89
CA ILE A 322 23.37 10.84 -8.46
C ILE A 322 24.66 11.18 -7.69
N LYS A 323 25.47 12.11 -8.19
CA LYS A 323 26.69 12.55 -7.48
C LYS A 323 26.39 13.13 -6.10
N GLN A 324 25.29 13.89 -5.96
CA GLN A 324 24.83 14.38 -4.65
C GLN A 324 24.50 13.24 -3.69
N VAL A 325 23.80 12.20 -4.16
CA VAL A 325 23.49 11.02 -3.35
C VAL A 325 24.77 10.28 -2.97
N VAL A 326 25.68 10.01 -3.91
CA VAL A 326 26.96 9.33 -3.64
C VAL A 326 27.80 10.10 -2.63
N HIS A 327 27.93 11.42 -2.80
CA HIS A 327 28.65 12.27 -1.84
C HIS A 327 28.03 12.20 -0.44
N ALA A 328 26.69 12.21 -0.34
CA ALA A 328 26.01 12.08 0.95
C ALA A 328 26.30 10.74 1.64
N ILE A 329 26.50 9.65 0.88
CA ILE A 329 26.83 8.32 1.43
C ILE A 329 28.31 8.27 1.84
N GLN A 330 29.21 8.83 1.04
CA GLN A 330 30.64 8.91 1.35
C GLN A 330 30.92 9.65 2.67
N LEU A 331 30.10 10.64 3.02
CA LEU A 331 30.21 11.32 4.31
C LEU A 331 29.85 10.43 5.52
N VAL A 332 29.08 9.36 5.30
CA VAL A 332 28.61 8.46 6.37
C VAL A 332 29.56 7.27 6.54
N ASP A 333 29.94 6.62 5.45
CA ASP A 333 30.78 5.42 5.47
C ASP A 333 31.76 5.39 4.29
N ALA A 334 32.77 6.27 4.37
CA ALA A 334 33.82 6.40 3.36
C ALA A 334 34.63 5.10 3.17
N CYS A 335 34.92 4.39 4.27
CA CYS A 335 35.73 3.17 4.23
C CYS A 335 35.04 2.06 3.45
N SER A 336 33.78 1.73 3.78
CA SER A 336 33.06 0.68 3.06
C SER A 336 32.90 0.99 1.57
N ILE A 337 32.64 2.25 1.23
CA ILE A 337 32.52 2.68 -0.17
C ILE A 337 33.85 2.54 -0.91
N PHE A 338 34.95 2.99 -0.30
CA PHE A 338 36.28 2.86 -0.90
C PHE A 338 36.65 1.40 -1.18
N TYR A 339 36.35 0.48 -0.25
CA TYR A 339 36.55 -0.95 -0.49
C TYR A 339 35.67 -1.49 -1.61
N LEU A 340 34.40 -1.07 -1.69
CA LEU A 340 33.49 -1.47 -2.76
C LEU A 340 33.94 -0.92 -4.13
N GLU A 341 34.42 0.31 -4.20
CA GLU A 341 35.00 0.90 -5.43
C GLU A 341 36.18 0.08 -5.93
N ASN A 342 37.18 -0.16 -5.07
CA ASN A 342 38.35 -0.94 -5.44
C ASN A 342 38.01 -2.38 -5.83
N PHE A 343 37.04 -3.00 -5.15
CA PHE A 343 36.58 -4.35 -5.47
C PHE A 343 35.93 -4.40 -6.87
N ILE A 344 35.06 -3.44 -7.18
CA ILE A 344 34.40 -3.35 -8.50
C ILE A 344 35.43 -3.08 -9.60
N GLU A 345 36.39 -2.19 -9.37
CA GLU A 345 37.47 -1.91 -10.33
C GLU A 345 38.33 -3.14 -10.60
N SER A 346 38.67 -3.90 -9.55
CA SER A 346 39.42 -5.16 -9.69
C SER A 346 38.64 -6.21 -10.49
N LEU A 347 37.32 -6.30 -10.31
CA LEU A 347 36.46 -7.18 -11.09
C LEU A 347 36.36 -6.76 -12.57
N ASN A 348 36.27 -5.46 -12.84
CA ASN A 348 36.25 -4.97 -14.22
C ASN A 348 37.57 -5.25 -14.92
N ALA A 349 38.71 -5.03 -14.25
CA ALA A 349 40.03 -5.37 -14.77
C ALA A 349 40.17 -6.88 -15.08
N PHE A 350 39.54 -7.75 -14.29
CA PHE A 350 39.52 -9.19 -14.55
C PHE A 350 38.67 -9.58 -15.76
N ASN A 351 37.58 -8.85 -16.06
CA ASN A 351 36.75 -9.12 -17.23
C ASN A 351 37.37 -8.63 -18.55
N GLU A 352 38.32 -7.68 -18.48
CA GLU A 352 39.03 -7.15 -19.65
C GLU A 352 40.25 -7.99 -20.07
N THR A 353 40.69 -8.93 -19.22
CA THR A 353 41.71 -9.95 -19.51
C THR A 353 41.08 -11.25 -19.99
#